data_AF-A0ABD0NEM4-F1
#
_entry.id   AF-A0ABD0NEM4-F1
#
_cell.length_a   1.000
_cell.length_b   1.000
_cell.length_c   1.000
_cell.angle_alpha   90.00
_cell.angle_beta   90.00
_cell.angle_gamma   90.00
#
_symmetry.space_group_name_H-M   'P 1'
#
loop_
_entity.id
_entity.type
_entity.pdbx_description
1 polymer ?
#
loop_
_entity_poly.entity_id
_entity_poly.type
_entity_poly.pdbx_seq_one_letter_code
_entity_poly.pdbx_strand_id
1 'polypeptide(L)'
;GGDYGLDERDMEASVATVQSLCEQVDADLILLRERTETAGHVHDYLIRRRVGEADFLEVRVAVVGNVDAGKSTLLGVLTHGELDNGRGFARQKLFRHKHEMESGRTSSVGNDILGFDQEGQVVNKPDSHGGSLDWTKICERSSKVITFIDLAGHEKYLKTTVFGMTGHLPDFCMLMVGSNAGIIGMTKEHLGLALALNVPVFVVVTKID
;
A
#
# COMPACT_ATOMS: atom_id res chain seq x y z
N GLY A 1 -5.31 -11.39 36.24
CA GLY A 1 -4.24 -11.11 35.27
C GLY A 1 -3.01 -11.79 35.78
N GLY A 2 -2.74 -13.01 35.30
CA GLY A 2 -1.59 -13.80 35.69
C GLY A 2 -1.05 -14.47 34.43
N ASP A 3 0.27 -14.38 34.28
CA ASP A 3 1.18 -15.15 33.42
C ASP A 3 0.62 -15.66 32.09
N TYR A 4 1.01 -14.98 31.01
CA TYR A 4 0.37 -15.02 29.69
C TYR A 4 0.74 -16.27 28.88
N GLY A 5 -0.28 -16.99 28.38
CA GLY A 5 -0.16 -18.15 27.49
C GLY A 5 -1.25 -19.19 27.75
N LEU A 6 -1.69 -19.90 26.70
CA LEU A 6 -2.57 -21.06 26.82
C LEU A 6 -1.75 -22.34 26.66
N ASP A 7 -2.12 -23.41 27.36
CA ASP A 7 -1.57 -24.73 27.04
C ASP A 7 -2.11 -25.21 25.68
N GLU A 8 -1.54 -26.29 25.14
CA GLU A 8 -1.89 -26.78 23.79
C GLU A 8 -3.38 -27.13 23.66
N ARG A 9 -3.99 -27.69 24.72
CA ARG A 9 -5.41 -28.09 24.70
C ARG A 9 -6.32 -26.87 24.75
N ASP A 10 -6.02 -25.93 25.63
CA ASP A 10 -6.78 -24.69 25.76
C ASP A 10 -6.62 -23.80 24.52
N MET A 11 -5.44 -23.82 23.88
CA MET A 11 -5.20 -23.15 22.62
C MET A 11 -6.06 -23.76 21.50
N GLU A 12 -6.04 -25.07 21.31
CA GLU A 12 -6.88 -25.74 20.31
C GLU A 12 -8.36 -25.42 20.50
N ALA A 13 -8.87 -25.49 21.74
CA ALA A 13 -10.25 -25.15 22.06
C ALA A 13 -10.60 -23.68 21.79
N SER A 14 -9.68 -22.77 22.12
CA SER A 14 -9.84 -21.33 21.88
C SER A 14 -9.88 -21.03 20.38
N VAL A 15 -8.95 -21.60 19.60
CA VAL A 15 -8.89 -21.44 18.15
C VAL A 15 -10.14 -22.00 17.47
N ALA A 16 -10.60 -23.19 17.87
CA ALA A 16 -11.84 -23.77 17.36
C ALA A 16 -13.06 -22.87 17.62
N THR A 17 -13.11 -22.23 18.80
CA THR A 17 -14.17 -21.29 19.15
C THR A 17 -14.13 -20.05 18.26
N VAL A 18 -12.95 -19.43 18.10
CA VAL A 18 -12.80 -18.24 17.24
C VAL A 18 -13.09 -18.58 15.78
N GLN A 19 -12.68 -19.76 15.31
CA GLN A 19 -12.93 -20.21 13.95
C GLN A 19 -14.43 -20.39 13.68
N SER A 20 -15.16 -21.01 14.62
CA SER A 20 -16.63 -21.11 14.52
C SER A 20 -17.31 -19.74 14.50
N LEU A 21 -16.82 -18.77 15.28
CA LEU A 21 -17.33 -17.40 15.25
C LEU A 21 -17.05 -16.73 13.90
N CYS A 22 -15.87 -16.94 13.32
CA CYS A 22 -15.51 -16.41 12.01
C CYS A 22 -16.40 -16.97 10.91
N GLU A 23 -16.72 -18.26 10.92
CA GLU A 23 -17.65 -18.89 9.97
C GLU A 23 -19.06 -18.27 10.04
N GLN A 24 -19.56 -17.94 11.23
CA GLN A 24 -20.89 -17.33 11.40
C GLN A 24 -20.98 -15.90 10.84
N VAL A 25 -19.86 -15.19 10.78
CA VAL A 25 -19.80 -13.81 10.28
C VAL A 25 -19.19 -13.69 8.89
N ASP A 26 -19.01 -14.83 8.21
CA ASP A 26 -18.35 -14.95 6.91
C ASP A 26 -16.98 -14.27 6.90
N ALA A 27 -16.09 -14.70 7.79
CA ALA A 27 -14.74 -14.20 7.95
C ALA A 27 -13.70 -15.31 7.94
N ASP A 28 -12.49 -14.98 7.48
CA ASP A 28 -11.32 -15.82 7.56
C ASP A 28 -10.50 -15.53 8.83
N LEU A 29 -9.93 -16.57 9.40
CA LEU A 29 -9.04 -16.52 10.55
C LEU A 29 -7.63 -16.90 10.09
N ILE A 30 -6.73 -15.91 10.04
CA ILE A 30 -5.36 -16.08 9.54
C ILE A 30 -4.39 -15.99 10.72
N LEU A 31 -3.62 -17.05 10.99
CA LEU A 31 -2.57 -17.01 11.99
C LEU A 31 -1.43 -16.09 11.53
N LEU A 32 -1.19 -14.99 12.24
CA LEU A 32 -0.11 -14.05 11.94
C LEU A 32 1.20 -14.45 12.61
N ARG A 33 1.10 -14.89 13.87
CA ARG A 33 2.26 -15.14 14.71
C ARG A 33 1.94 -16.13 15.81
N GLU A 34 2.88 -17.02 16.07
CA GLU A 34 2.92 -17.84 17.28
C GLU A 34 4.09 -17.40 18.17
N ARG A 35 3.85 -17.37 19.48
CA ARG A 35 4.86 -17.14 20.51
C ARG A 35 4.69 -18.15 21.63
N THR A 36 5.80 -18.60 22.18
CA THR A 36 5.82 -19.32 23.45
C THR A 36 6.28 -18.36 24.52
N GLU A 37 5.45 -18.16 25.54
CA GLU A 37 5.76 -17.39 26.73
C GLU A 37 5.86 -18.31 27.96
N THR A 38 6.24 -17.76 29.11
CA THR A 38 6.49 -18.53 30.33
C THR A 38 5.29 -19.36 30.80
N ALA A 39 4.07 -19.00 30.40
CA ALA A 39 2.84 -19.71 30.78
C ALA A 39 2.13 -20.44 29.64
N GLY A 40 2.72 -20.54 28.43
CA GLY A 40 2.15 -21.30 27.32
C GLY A 40 2.29 -20.62 25.96
N HIS A 41 1.40 -20.96 25.04
CA HIS A 41 1.35 -20.44 23.68
C HIS A 41 0.48 -19.19 23.59
N VAL A 42 0.90 -18.23 22.77
CA VAL A 42 0.16 -17.02 22.41
C VAL A 42 0.11 -16.94 20.89
N HIS A 43 -1.09 -16.97 20.33
CA HIS A 43 -1.32 -16.84 18.89
C HIS A 43 -1.96 -15.50 18.57
N ASP A 44 -1.34 -14.74 17.66
CA ASP A 44 -1.92 -13.53 17.10
C ASP A 44 -2.64 -13.90 15.80
N TYR A 45 -3.94 -13.60 15.71
CA TYR A 45 -4.75 -13.87 14.52
C TYR A 45 -5.23 -12.58 13.87
N LEU A 46 -5.28 -12.58 12.53
CA LEU A 46 -5.99 -11.61 11.73
C LEU A 46 -7.37 -12.18 11.38
N ILE A 47 -8.42 -11.50 11.82
CA ILE A 47 -9.79 -11.78 11.40
C ILE A 47 -10.11 -10.86 10.23
N ARG A 48 -10.47 -11.44 9.08
CA ARG A 48 -10.81 -10.70 7.86
C ARG A 48 -12.19 -11.11 7.40
N ARG A 49 -13.12 -10.15 7.34
CA ARG A 49 -14.42 -10.38 6.71
C ARG A 49 -14.24 -10.73 5.23
N ARG A 50 -14.90 -11.79 4.77
CA ARG A 50 -15.00 -12.12 3.35
C ARG A 50 -15.85 -11.06 2.68
N VAL A 51 -15.29 -10.51 1.61
CA VAL A 51 -16.02 -9.66 0.68
C VAL A 51 -16.68 -10.60 -0.33
N GLY A 52 -17.91 -10.30 -0.76
CA GLY A 52 -18.61 -11.15 -1.73
C GLY A 52 -17.83 -11.23 -3.05
N GLU A 53 -18.12 -12.25 -3.89
CA GLU A 53 -17.37 -12.52 -5.13
C GLU A 53 -17.27 -11.34 -6.13
N ALA A 54 -18.12 -10.31 -5.97
CA ALA A 54 -18.17 -9.14 -6.85
C ALA A 54 -17.60 -7.86 -6.21
N ASP A 55 -17.03 -7.93 -5.01
CA ASP A 55 -16.59 -6.75 -4.28
C ASP A 55 -15.21 -6.96 -3.63
N PHE A 56 -14.45 -5.90 -3.46
CA PHE A 56 -13.12 -5.92 -2.84
C PHE A 56 -12.98 -4.76 -1.87
N LEU A 57 -12.16 -4.95 -0.84
CA LEU A 57 -11.81 -3.84 0.05
C LEU A 57 -10.81 -2.92 -0.65
N GLU A 58 -11.21 -1.70 -0.97
CA GLU A 58 -10.31 -0.66 -1.50
C GLU A 58 -9.70 0.16 -0.36
N VAL A 59 -8.39 0.42 -0.42
CA VAL A 59 -7.71 1.43 0.39
C VAL A 59 -6.96 2.37 -0.53
N ARG A 60 -7.22 3.67 -0.43
CA ARG A 60 -6.60 4.70 -1.26
C ARG A 60 -5.46 5.37 -0.52
N VAL A 61 -4.27 5.33 -1.13
CA VAL A 61 -3.05 5.88 -0.56
C VAL A 61 -2.50 6.95 -1.49
N ALA A 62 -2.55 8.21 -1.05
CA ALA A 62 -1.90 9.29 -1.74
C ALA A 62 -0.39 9.28 -1.49
N VAL A 63 0.41 9.31 -2.55
CA VAL A 63 1.86 9.30 -2.46
C VAL A 63 2.41 10.69 -2.73
N VAL A 64 2.96 11.31 -1.68
CA VAL A 64 3.44 12.69 -1.72
C VAL A 64 4.86 12.80 -1.17
N GLY A 65 5.52 13.92 -1.44
CA GLY A 65 6.90 14.18 -1.02
C GLY A 65 7.66 14.99 -2.05
N ASN A 66 8.85 15.48 -1.70
CA ASN A 66 9.64 16.33 -2.59
C ASN A 66 10.04 15.63 -3.91
N VAL A 67 10.51 16.43 -4.88
CA VAL A 67 11.20 15.92 -6.08
C VAL A 67 12.32 14.98 -5.66
N ASP A 68 12.49 13.89 -6.42
CA ASP A 68 13.52 12.87 -6.20
C ASP A 68 13.45 12.09 -4.87
N ALA A 69 12.35 12.18 -4.11
CA ALA A 69 12.11 11.32 -2.94
C ALA A 69 11.85 9.84 -3.29
N GLY A 70 11.78 9.48 -4.57
CA GLY A 70 11.60 8.10 -5.02
C GLY A 70 10.15 7.63 -5.15
N LYS A 71 9.16 8.54 -5.20
CA LYS A 71 7.72 8.24 -5.28
C LYS A 71 7.35 7.27 -6.38
N SER A 72 7.46 7.70 -7.63
CA SER A 72 7.10 6.89 -8.80
C SER A 72 8.02 5.68 -8.98
N THR A 73 9.25 5.74 -8.48
CA THR A 73 10.15 4.58 -8.47
C THR A 73 9.62 3.49 -7.55
N LEU A 74 9.30 3.82 -6.29
CA LEU A 74 8.74 2.88 -5.33
C LEU A 74 7.42 2.29 -5.83
N LEU A 75 6.53 3.14 -6.34
CA LEU A 75 5.26 2.69 -6.91
C LEU A 75 5.48 1.74 -8.08
N GLY A 76 6.38 2.06 -9.01
CA GLY A 76 6.67 1.21 -10.16
C GLY A 76 7.15 -0.18 -9.74
N VAL A 77 8.00 -0.25 -8.71
CA VAL A 77 8.48 -1.52 -8.13
C VAL A 77 7.33 -2.29 -7.47
N LEU A 78 6.53 -1.63 -6.64
CA LEU A 78 5.43 -2.28 -5.91
C LEU A 78 4.37 -2.84 -6.84
N THR A 79 3.99 -2.10 -7.88
CA THR A 79 2.85 -2.48 -8.73
C THR A 79 3.23 -3.42 -9.86
N HIS A 80 4.49 -3.40 -10.31
CA HIS A 80 4.98 -4.25 -11.41
C HIS A 80 5.89 -5.40 -10.97
N GLY A 81 6.32 -5.44 -9.71
CA GLY A 81 7.14 -6.53 -9.16
C GLY A 81 8.58 -6.58 -9.69
N GLU A 82 9.04 -5.55 -10.39
CA GLU A 82 10.39 -5.47 -10.96
C GLU A 82 11.19 -4.36 -10.29
N LEU A 83 12.44 -4.68 -9.90
CA LEU A 83 13.33 -3.70 -9.28
C LEU A 83 13.75 -2.61 -10.26
N ASP A 84 13.92 -1.39 -9.74
CA ASP A 84 14.47 -0.29 -10.53
C ASP A 84 15.96 -0.51 -10.79
N ASN A 85 16.41 -0.18 -11.99
CA ASN A 85 17.81 -0.36 -12.40
C ASN A 85 18.68 0.89 -12.12
N GLY A 86 18.19 1.82 -11.29
CA GLY A 86 18.82 3.11 -11.01
C GLY A 86 18.76 4.12 -12.16
N ARG A 87 18.22 3.75 -13.32
CA ARG A 87 17.99 4.64 -14.48
C ARG A 87 16.51 5.02 -14.64
N GLY A 88 15.67 4.67 -13.67
CA GLY A 88 14.24 4.99 -13.66
C GLY A 88 13.40 4.05 -14.52
N PHE A 89 13.86 2.82 -14.74
CA PHE A 89 13.10 1.78 -15.44
C PHE A 89 11.74 1.52 -14.78
N ALA A 90 11.69 1.45 -13.44
CA ALA A 90 10.44 1.21 -12.73
C ALA A 90 9.44 2.38 -12.90
N ARG A 91 9.90 3.63 -12.73
CA ARG A 91 9.04 4.81 -12.84
C ARG A 91 8.59 5.12 -14.28
N GLN A 92 9.36 4.71 -15.28
CA GLN A 92 8.98 4.89 -16.69
C GLN A 92 7.66 4.19 -17.04
N LYS A 93 7.34 3.08 -16.35
CA LYS A 93 6.07 2.36 -16.52
C LYS A 93 4.85 3.16 -16.02
N LEU A 94 5.06 4.16 -15.18
CA LEU A 94 4.00 4.99 -14.60
C LEU A 94 3.78 6.31 -15.36
N PHE A 95 4.75 6.74 -16.17
CA PHE A 95 4.64 8.01 -16.88
C PHE A 95 3.58 7.96 -17.97
N ARG A 96 2.73 8.99 -17.99
CA ARG A 96 1.55 9.07 -18.88
C ARG A 96 1.76 10.05 -20.01
N HIS A 97 2.69 10.98 -19.85
CA HIS A 97 2.94 12.03 -20.82
C HIS A 97 4.38 12.02 -21.32
N LYS A 98 4.55 12.41 -22.60
CA LYS A 98 5.86 12.46 -23.25
C LYS A 98 6.87 13.32 -22.47
N HIS A 99 6.44 14.46 -21.93
CA HIS A 99 7.30 15.34 -21.14
C HIS A 99 7.71 14.74 -19.79
N GLU A 100 6.94 13.79 -19.23
CA GLU A 100 7.34 13.06 -18.01
C GLU A 100 8.45 12.05 -18.34
N MET A 101 8.36 11.38 -19.49
CA MET A 101 9.42 10.50 -20.00
C MET A 101 10.71 11.26 -20.30
N GLU A 102 10.60 12.45 -20.90
CA GLU A 102 11.75 13.31 -21.24
C GLU A 102 12.40 13.93 -19.99
N SER A 103 11.59 14.43 -19.05
CA SER A 103 12.11 15.11 -17.84
C SER A 103 12.43 14.17 -16.68
N GLY A 104 11.90 12.94 -16.70
CA GLY A 104 11.97 11.99 -15.60
C GLY A 104 11.17 12.42 -14.36
N ARG A 105 10.19 13.32 -14.50
CA ARG A 105 9.40 13.89 -13.41
C ARG A 105 7.90 13.70 -13.63
N THR A 106 7.19 13.24 -12.61
CA THR A 106 5.73 13.21 -12.59
C THR A 106 5.16 14.62 -12.55
N SER A 107 4.19 14.86 -13.42
CA SER A 107 3.51 16.15 -13.62
C SER A 107 1.99 16.05 -13.52
N SER A 108 1.47 14.83 -13.61
CA SER A 108 0.04 14.50 -13.61
C SER A 108 -0.33 13.69 -12.36
N VAL A 109 -1.64 13.55 -12.10
CA VAL A 109 -2.12 12.61 -11.09
C VAL A 109 -2.11 11.21 -11.70
N GLY A 110 -1.27 10.35 -11.14
CA GLY A 110 -1.18 8.92 -11.44
C GLY A 110 -2.12 8.11 -10.55
N ASN A 111 -2.62 6.99 -11.06
CA ASN A 111 -3.28 5.97 -10.25
C ASN A 111 -2.70 4.62 -10.66
N ASP A 112 -2.34 3.80 -9.68
CA ASP A 112 -1.89 2.43 -9.89
C ASP A 112 -2.39 1.55 -8.75
N ILE A 113 -2.58 0.26 -9.00
CA ILE A 113 -3.19 -0.64 -8.03
C ILE A 113 -2.26 -1.79 -7.64
N LEU A 114 -2.37 -2.22 -6.40
CA LEU A 114 -1.74 -3.43 -5.86
C LEU A 114 -2.80 -4.30 -5.19
N GLY A 115 -3.02 -5.48 -5.75
CA GLY A 115 -4.01 -6.43 -5.30
C GLY A 115 -3.44 -7.52 -4.39
N PHE A 116 -4.25 -7.93 -3.42
CA PHE A 116 -3.96 -9.03 -2.50
C PHE A 116 -5.11 -10.04 -2.48
N ASP A 117 -4.79 -11.33 -2.55
CA ASP A 117 -5.77 -12.42 -2.37
C ASP A 117 -6.15 -12.60 -0.88
N GLN A 118 -6.94 -13.62 -0.58
CA GLN A 118 -7.45 -13.90 0.77
C GLN A 118 -6.31 -14.28 1.72
N GLU A 119 -5.29 -14.95 1.19
CA GLU A 119 -4.06 -15.37 1.88
C GLU A 119 -3.04 -14.22 2.04
N GLY A 120 -3.32 -13.04 1.47
CA GLY A 120 -2.46 -11.87 1.54
C GLY A 120 -1.27 -11.91 0.59
N GLN A 121 -1.29 -12.75 -0.43
CA GLN A 121 -0.30 -12.78 -1.50
C GLN A 121 -0.62 -11.73 -2.56
N VAL A 122 0.43 -11.18 -3.16
CA VAL A 122 0.31 -10.19 -4.24
C VAL A 122 -0.18 -10.87 -5.53
N VAL A 123 -1.24 -10.33 -6.13
CA VAL A 123 -1.82 -10.88 -7.38
C VAL A 123 -1.36 -10.14 -8.64
N ASN A 124 -0.60 -9.04 -8.49
CA ASN A 124 0.03 -8.29 -9.57
C ASN A 124 1.10 -9.15 -10.27
N LYS A 125 0.65 -10.00 -11.19
CA LYS A 125 1.54 -10.82 -12.01
C LYS A 125 1.68 -10.13 -13.38
N PRO A 126 2.91 -9.71 -13.77
CA PRO A 126 3.13 -9.23 -15.12
C PRO A 126 2.79 -10.37 -16.09
N ASP A 127 1.96 -10.09 -17.11
CA ASP A 127 1.64 -11.09 -18.13
C ASP A 127 2.95 -11.48 -18.85
N SER A 128 3.15 -12.78 -19.11
CA SER A 128 4.37 -13.32 -19.74
C SER A 128 4.68 -12.74 -21.13
N HIS A 129 3.74 -12.00 -21.71
CA HIS A 129 3.84 -11.32 -23.00
C HIS A 129 4.27 -9.84 -22.91
N GLY A 130 4.69 -9.35 -21.74
CA GLY A 130 5.15 -7.97 -21.58
C GLY A 130 4.03 -6.93 -21.74
N GLY A 131 2.78 -7.35 -21.55
CA GLY A 131 1.60 -6.48 -21.59
C GLY A 131 1.51 -5.60 -20.35
N SER A 132 0.84 -4.45 -20.51
CA SER A 132 0.43 -3.57 -19.41
C SER A 132 -0.36 -4.35 -18.36
N LEU A 133 -0.20 -4.00 -17.07
CA LEU A 133 -1.01 -4.55 -15.98
C LEU A 133 -2.50 -4.41 -16.30
N ASP A 134 -3.23 -5.53 -16.30
CA ASP A 134 -4.68 -5.53 -16.48
C ASP A 134 -5.35 -5.37 -15.12
N TRP A 135 -5.88 -4.17 -14.87
CA TRP A 135 -6.52 -3.85 -13.61
C TRP A 135 -7.77 -4.70 -13.35
N THR A 136 -8.45 -5.14 -14.41
CA THR A 136 -9.63 -6.00 -14.30
C THR A 136 -9.25 -7.33 -13.67
N LYS A 137 -8.19 -7.98 -14.21
CA LYS A 137 -7.69 -9.25 -13.67
C LYS A 137 -7.15 -9.12 -12.25
N ILE A 138 -6.55 -7.98 -11.90
CA ILE A 138 -6.07 -7.72 -10.54
C ILE A 138 -7.27 -7.65 -9.59
N CYS A 139 -8.29 -6.85 -9.92
CA CYS A 139 -9.49 -6.72 -9.09
C CYS A 139 -10.24 -8.06 -8.94
N GLU A 140 -10.42 -8.81 -10.04
CA GLU A 140 -11.09 -10.13 -10.01
C GLU A 140 -10.41 -11.15 -9.09
N ARG A 141 -9.09 -11.03 -8.90
CA ARG A 141 -8.30 -11.93 -8.06
C ARG A 141 -8.04 -11.40 -6.66
N SER A 142 -8.49 -10.17 -6.36
CA SER A 142 -8.16 -9.49 -5.12
C SER A 142 -9.30 -9.56 -4.12
N SER A 143 -8.98 -9.96 -2.88
CA SER A 143 -9.85 -9.69 -1.72
C SER A 143 -9.68 -8.25 -1.22
N LYS A 144 -8.52 -7.64 -1.49
CA LYS A 144 -8.18 -6.26 -1.12
C LYS A 144 -7.32 -5.61 -2.20
N VAL A 145 -7.63 -4.37 -2.53
CA VAL A 145 -6.88 -3.54 -3.47
C VAL A 145 -6.38 -2.29 -2.77
N ILE A 146 -5.09 -2.00 -2.94
CA ILE A 146 -4.50 -0.73 -2.57
C ILE A 146 -4.39 0.11 -3.83
N THR A 147 -5.12 1.22 -3.88
CA THR A 147 -5.03 2.21 -4.97
C THR A 147 -4.05 3.29 -4.55
N PHE A 148 -2.91 3.37 -5.24
CA PHE A 148 -1.93 4.42 -5.07
C PHE A 148 -2.26 5.60 -5.98
N ILE A 149 -2.29 6.80 -5.40
CA ILE A 149 -2.47 8.05 -6.14
C ILE A 149 -1.09 8.72 -6.22
N ASP A 150 -0.39 8.59 -7.36
CA ASP A 150 0.94 9.20 -7.57
C ASP A 150 0.76 10.71 -7.80
N LEU A 151 1.35 11.52 -6.92
CA LEU A 151 1.22 12.97 -6.97
C LEU A 151 2.57 13.62 -7.27
N ALA A 152 2.53 14.72 -8.02
CA ALA A 152 3.71 15.41 -8.46
C ALA A 152 4.52 15.99 -7.29
N GLY A 153 5.85 15.87 -7.36
CA GLY A 153 6.76 16.30 -6.30
C GLY A 153 7.24 17.75 -6.40
N HIS A 154 7.04 18.40 -7.54
CA HIS A 154 7.60 19.73 -7.83
C HIS A 154 6.56 20.82 -7.59
N GLU A 155 6.99 21.96 -7.04
CA GLU A 155 6.14 23.12 -6.73
C GLU A 155 5.26 23.60 -7.89
N LYS A 156 5.75 23.52 -9.13
CA LYS A 156 5.02 23.89 -10.35
C LYS A 156 3.72 23.12 -10.51
N TYR A 157 3.65 21.91 -9.95
CA TYR A 157 2.51 21.00 -10.06
C TYR A 157 1.70 20.91 -8.75
N LEU A 158 1.92 21.81 -7.78
CA LEU A 158 1.20 21.80 -6.51
C LEU A 158 -0.34 21.83 -6.70
N LYS A 159 -0.83 22.59 -7.68
CA LYS A 159 -2.28 22.62 -8.01
C LYS A 159 -2.79 21.24 -8.43
N THR A 160 -2.01 20.49 -9.20
CA THR A 160 -2.32 19.12 -9.60
C THR A 160 -2.36 18.21 -8.37
N THR A 161 -1.42 18.36 -7.44
CA THR A 161 -1.38 17.60 -6.19
C THR A 161 -2.60 17.89 -5.30
N VAL A 162 -3.00 19.17 -5.16
CA VAL A 162 -4.21 19.56 -4.43
C VAL A 162 -5.44 18.91 -5.05
N PHE A 163 -5.58 18.99 -6.39
CA PHE A 163 -6.70 18.35 -7.10
C PHE A 163 -6.72 16.83 -6.88
N GLY A 164 -5.56 16.18 -6.92
CA GLY A 164 -5.43 14.75 -6.66
C GLY A 164 -5.88 14.38 -5.25
N MET A 165 -5.41 15.11 -4.23
CA MET A 165 -5.77 14.88 -2.84
C MET A 165 -7.26 15.11 -2.56
N THR A 166 -7.85 16.17 -3.11
CA THR A 166 -9.28 16.48 -2.87
C THR A 166 -10.22 15.65 -3.73
N GLY A 167 -9.82 15.31 -4.96
CA GLY A 167 -10.66 14.62 -5.93
C GLY A 167 -10.70 13.10 -5.74
N HIS A 168 -9.62 12.51 -5.24
CA HIS A 168 -9.54 11.05 -5.04
C HIS A 168 -9.87 10.61 -3.61
N LEU A 169 -9.90 11.55 -2.65
CA LEU A 169 -10.22 11.31 -1.24
C LEU A 169 -9.42 10.13 -0.65
N PRO A 170 -8.09 10.26 -0.51
CA PRO A 170 -7.26 9.19 0.02
C PRO A 170 -7.58 8.88 1.48
N ASP A 171 -7.56 7.60 1.84
CA ASP A 171 -7.67 7.14 3.22
C ASP A 171 -6.38 7.41 4.01
N PHE A 172 -5.24 7.33 3.32
CA PHE A 172 -3.93 7.58 3.90
C PHE A 172 -3.04 8.40 2.98
N CYS A 173 -2.11 9.12 3.59
CA CYS A 173 -1.07 9.85 2.90
C CYS A 173 0.30 9.22 3.22
N MET A 174 0.94 8.65 2.22
CA MET A 174 2.32 8.18 2.27
C MET A 174 3.25 9.36 1.98
N LEU A 175 3.86 9.92 3.03
CA LEU A 175 4.85 10.98 2.90
C LEU A 175 6.24 10.38 2.69
N MET A 176 6.74 10.47 1.47
CA MET A 176 8.05 9.94 1.09
C MET A 176 9.16 10.97 1.32
N VAL A 177 10.20 10.53 2.01
CA VAL A 177 11.38 11.34 2.35
C VAL A 177 12.64 10.58 1.95
N GLY A 178 13.45 11.16 1.06
CA GLY A 178 14.77 10.59 0.76
C GLY A 178 15.73 10.82 1.93
N SER A 179 16.38 9.76 2.43
CA SER A 179 17.30 9.83 3.56
C SER A 179 18.47 10.79 3.28
N ASN A 180 18.91 10.84 2.02
CA ASN A 180 20.00 11.67 1.53
C ASN A 180 19.69 13.18 1.52
N ALA A 181 18.41 13.57 1.55
CA ALA A 181 17.97 14.96 1.43
C ALA A 181 17.19 15.46 2.65
N GLY A 182 16.52 14.56 3.39
CA GLY A 182 15.65 14.92 4.50
C GLY A 182 14.42 15.73 4.08
N ILE A 183 13.92 16.56 5.00
CA ILE A 183 12.71 17.37 4.80
C ILE A 183 13.08 18.66 4.07
N ILE A 184 12.93 18.67 2.74
CA ILE A 184 13.23 19.81 1.88
C ILE A 184 12.09 20.11 0.91
N GLY A 185 12.04 21.37 0.45
CA GLY A 185 11.09 21.84 -0.55
C GLY A 185 9.66 21.42 -0.20
N MET A 186 8.98 20.83 -1.20
CA MET A 186 7.56 20.50 -1.20
C MET A 186 7.11 19.51 -0.11
N THR A 187 8.02 18.88 0.64
CA THR A 187 7.65 17.95 1.70
C THR A 187 6.79 18.62 2.77
N LYS A 188 7.08 19.88 3.14
CA LYS A 188 6.31 20.60 4.17
C LYS A 188 4.93 20.98 3.67
N GLU A 189 4.84 21.43 2.43
CA GLU A 189 3.61 21.81 1.75
C GLU A 189 2.68 20.60 1.59
N HIS A 190 3.22 19.46 1.16
CA HIS A 190 2.46 18.22 1.04
C HIS A 190 1.97 17.69 2.39
N LEU A 191 2.81 17.75 3.43
CA LEU A 191 2.40 17.41 4.79
C LEU A 191 1.29 18.35 5.27
N GLY A 192 1.45 19.66 5.07
CA GLY A 192 0.45 20.66 5.42
C GLY A 192 -0.90 20.41 4.73
N LEU A 193 -0.87 20.01 3.45
CA LEU A 193 -2.06 19.64 2.69
C LEU A 193 -2.76 18.40 3.27
N ALA A 194 -2.01 17.34 3.58
CA ALA A 194 -2.58 16.13 4.17
C ALA A 194 -3.24 16.41 5.53
N LEU A 195 -2.57 17.20 6.38
CA LEU A 195 -3.10 17.63 7.68
C LEU A 195 -4.35 18.51 7.53
N ALA A 196 -4.36 19.44 6.57
CA ALA A 196 -5.51 20.30 6.32
C ALA A 196 -6.74 19.50 5.84
N LEU A 197 -6.52 18.37 5.16
CA LEU A 197 -7.57 17.47 4.71
C LEU A 197 -7.91 16.38 5.74
N ASN A 198 -7.30 16.42 6.94
CA ASN A 198 -7.42 15.39 7.98
C ASN A 198 -7.13 13.97 7.48
N VAL A 199 -6.22 13.82 6.52
CA VAL A 199 -5.79 12.53 6.01
C VAL A 199 -4.65 12.01 6.88
N PRO A 200 -4.78 10.83 7.52
CA PRO A 200 -3.72 10.21 8.31
C PRO A 200 -2.43 10.04 7.49
N VAL A 201 -1.30 10.45 8.07
CA VAL A 201 0.01 10.41 7.41
C VAL A 201 0.88 9.32 8.01
N PHE A 202 1.53 8.53 7.16
CA PHE A 202 2.65 7.69 7.53
C PHE A 202 3.88 8.05 6.67
N VAL A 203 5.07 7.91 7.25
CA VAL A 203 6.31 8.35 6.62
C VAL A 203 7.08 7.15 6.10
N VAL A 204 7.55 7.24 4.84
CA VAL A 204 8.43 6.24 4.23
C VAL A 204 9.76 6.91 3.93
N VAL A 205 10.83 6.40 4.53
CA VAL A 205 12.20 6.86 4.29
C VAL A 205 12.83 6.00 3.19
N THR A 206 13.24 6.61 2.09
CA THR A 206 13.87 5.94 0.94
C THR A 206 15.35 6.26 0.84
N LYS A 207 16.07 5.59 -0.08
CA LYS A 207 17.50 5.84 -0.35
C LYS A 207 18.38 5.69 0.89
N ILE A 208 18.21 4.58 1.61
CA ILE A 208 18.95 4.29 2.85
C ILE A 208 20.25 3.51 2.60
N ASP A 209 20.47 3.13 1.34
CA ASP A 209 21.69 2.51 0.83
C ASP A 209 22.90 3.46 0.80
#